data_AF-A0A0R3S753-F1
#
_entry.id   AF-A0A0R3S753-F1
#
_cell.length_a   1.000
_cell.length_b   1.000
_cell.length_c   1.000
_cell.angle_alpha   90.00
_cell.angle_beta   90.00
_cell.angle_gamma   90.00
#
_symmetry.space_group_name_H-M   'P 1'
#
loop_
_entity.id
_entity.type
_entity.pdbx_description
1 polymer ?
#
loop_
_entity_poly.entity_id
_entity_poly.type
_entity_poly.pdbx_seq_one_letter_code
_entity_poly.pdbx_strand_id
1 'polypeptide(L)' 'MGKYSIRDKRVMELNLEPDMQVMQDYLKRRNGGIRTVPQLYLNGKFIGDFDTVEGKERNGELARVFSRAGITLRN' A
#
# COMPACT_ATOMS: atom_id res chain seq x y z
N MET A 1 -11.84 9.50 10.16
CA MET A 1 -10.42 9.93 10.28
C MET A 1 -9.53 8.69 10.33
N GLY A 2 -8.29 8.75 9.84
CA GLY A 2 -7.40 7.59 9.73
C GLY A 2 -6.72 7.18 11.04
N LYS A 3 -6.56 5.87 11.26
CA LYS A 3 -5.99 5.24 12.47
C LYS A 3 -4.50 5.54 12.70
N TYR A 4 -3.74 5.76 11.64
CA TYR A 4 -2.28 5.91 11.68
C TYR A 4 -1.84 7.34 11.34
N SER A 5 -0.78 7.80 12.00
CA SER A 5 -0.12 9.08 11.72
C SER A 5 0.88 8.92 10.58
N ILE A 6 0.44 9.18 9.34
CA ILE A 6 1.25 9.06 8.13
C ILE A 6 1.53 10.45 7.58
N ARG A 7 2.79 10.89 7.67
CA ARG A 7 3.23 12.22 7.20
C ARG A 7 3.36 12.29 5.68
N ASP A 8 4.01 11.30 5.08
CA ASP A 8 4.27 11.23 3.65
C ASP A 8 3.37 10.19 2.99
N LYS A 9 2.09 10.53 2.83
CA LYS A 9 1.09 9.67 2.17
C LYS A 9 0.83 10.18 0.77
N ARG A 10 1.12 9.36 -0.24
CA ARG A 10 0.71 9.59 -1.64
C ARG A 10 -0.37 8.60 -2.04
N VAL A 11 -1.45 9.11 -2.63
CA VAL A 11 -2.47 8.32 -3.32
C VAL A 11 -2.33 8.60 -4.82
N MET A 12 -2.38 7.55 -5.64
CA MET A 12 -2.22 7.64 -7.08
C MET A 12 -3.40 6.94 -7.74
N GLU A 13 -4.23 7.71 -8.42
CA GLU A 13 -5.37 7.22 -9.19
C GLU A 13 -4.87 6.76 -10.55
N LEU A 14 -4.51 5.48 -10.67
CA LEU A 14 -3.85 4.95 -11.87
C LEU A 14 -4.65 5.18 -13.16
N ASN A 15 -5.99 5.22 -13.09
CA ASN A 15 -6.84 5.47 -14.25
C ASN A 15 -6.74 6.90 -14.80
N LEU A 16 -6.16 7.83 -14.05
CA LEU A 16 -5.92 9.20 -14.50
C LEU A 16 -4.51 9.40 -15.08
N GLU A 17 -3.64 8.40 -14.97
CA GLU A 17 -2.28 8.47 -15.48
C GLU A 17 -2.24 8.08 -16.98
N PRO A 18 -1.61 8.87 -17.86
CA PRO A 18 -1.54 8.57 -19.29
C PRO A 18 -0.82 7.26 -19.57
N ASP A 19 0.13 6.88 -18.71
CA ASP A 19 0.94 5.66 -18.82
C ASP A 19 0.40 4.51 -17.94
N MET A 20 -0.89 4.54 -17.55
CA MET A 20 -1.52 3.55 -16.66
C MET A 20 -1.13 2.10 -17.00
N GLN A 21 -1.20 1.73 -18.27
CA GLN A 21 -0.94 0.36 -18.73
C GLN A 21 0.52 -0.05 -18.44
N VAL A 22 1.47 0.84 -18.74
CA VAL A 22 2.91 0.64 -18.48
C VAL A 22 3.16 0.54 -16.98
N MET A 23 2.52 1.41 -16.19
CA MET A 23 2.63 1.40 -14.73
C MET A 23 2.09 0.09 -14.14
N GLN A 24 0.92 -0.39 -14.58
CA GLN A 24 0.37 -1.67 -14.13
C GLN A 24 1.27 -2.85 -14.52
N ASP A 25 1.86 -2.84 -15.72
CA ASP A 25 2.80 -3.87 -16.15
C ASP A 25 4.04 -3.90 -15.26
N TYR A 26 4.57 -2.71 -14.92
CA TYR A 26 5.69 -2.58 -14.00
C TYR A 26 5.36 -3.07 -12.59
N LEU A 27 4.23 -2.63 -12.01
CA LEU A 27 3.81 -3.03 -10.67
C LEU A 27 3.56 -4.54 -10.59
N LYS A 28 2.93 -5.14 -11.60
CA LYS A 28 2.72 -6.59 -11.72
C LYS A 28 4.03 -7.37 -11.58
N ARG A 29 5.10 -6.91 -12.23
CA ARG A 29 6.44 -7.56 -12.14
C ARG A 29 7.05 -7.43 -10.75
N ARG A 30 6.71 -6.38 -10.00
CA ARG A 30 7.30 -6.07 -8.68
C ARG A 30 6.56 -6.73 -7.51
N ASN A 31 5.27 -7.00 -7.66
CA ASN A 31 4.40 -7.47 -6.57
C ASN A 31 4.01 -8.96 -6.66
N GLY A 32 4.57 -9.70 -7.61
CA GLY A 32 4.31 -11.13 -7.78
C GLY A 32 3.11 -11.47 -8.66
N GLY A 33 2.62 -10.53 -9.48
CA GLY A 33 1.62 -10.80 -10.52
C GLY A 33 0.29 -10.05 -10.37
N ILE A 34 0.13 -9.22 -9.35
CA ILE A 34 -1.12 -8.52 -9.05
C ILE A 34 -1.24 -7.27 -9.93
N ARG A 35 -2.33 -7.18 -10.69
CA ARG A 35 -2.65 -6.01 -11.53
C ARG A 35 -3.71 -5.09 -10.94
N THR A 36 -4.53 -5.61 -10.03
CA THR A 36 -5.69 -4.91 -9.48
C THR A 36 -5.27 -3.85 -8.48
N VAL A 37 -6.13 -2.83 -8.31
CA VAL A 37 -6.03 -1.80 -7.28
C VAL A 37 -7.15 -2.00 -6.24
N PRO A 38 -6.99 -1.51 -5.00
CA PRO A 38 -5.85 -0.76 -4.45
C PRO A 38 -4.63 -1.64 -4.15
N GLN A 39 -3.44 -1.04 -4.20
CA GLN A 39 -2.17 -1.66 -3.80
C GLN A 39 -1.46 -0.77 -2.78
N LEU A 40 -1.02 -1.33 -1.66
CA LEU A 40 -0.27 -0.60 -0.63
C LEU A 40 1.22 -0.86 -0.78
N TYR A 41 1.98 0.24 -0.84
CA TYR A 41 3.45 0.21 -0.78
C TYR A 41 3.94 1.04 0.41
N LEU A 42 4.98 0.57 1.07
CA LEU A 42 5.67 1.27 2.15
C LEU A 42 7.17 1.22 1.90
N ASN A 43 7.83 2.38 1.85
CA ASN A 43 9.25 2.51 1.51
C ASN A 43 9.64 1.74 0.23
N GLY A 44 8.78 1.82 -0.79
CA GLY A 44 8.99 1.13 -2.08
C GLY A 44 8.73 -0.38 -2.09
N LYS A 45 8.36 -0.99 -0.95
CA LYS A 45 8.03 -2.40 -0.84
C LYS A 45 6.52 -2.64 -0.90
N PHE A 46 6.09 -3.61 -1.70
CA PHE A 46 4.71 -4.06 -1.75
C PHE A 46 4.29 -4.69 -0.42
N ILE A 47 3.20 -4.19 0.17
CA ILE A 47 2.63 -4.69 1.43
C ILE A 47 1.45 -5.63 1.17
N GLY A 48 0.64 -5.33 0.15
CA GLY A 48 -0.52 -6.14 -0.20
C GLY A 48 -1.54 -5.38 -1.05
N ASP A 49 -2.48 -6.13 -1.59
CA ASP A 49 -3.77 -5.66 -2.09
C ASP A 49 -4.76 -5.41 -0.94
N PHE A 50 -6.03 -5.12 -1.26
CA PHE A 50 -7.05 -4.84 -0.25
C PHE A 50 -7.21 -5.97 0.77
N ASP A 51 -7.50 -7.20 0.31
CA ASP A 51 -7.78 -8.34 1.19
C ASP A 51 -6.57 -8.68 2.07
N THR A 52 -5.37 -8.61 1.49
CA THR A 52 -4.13 -8.83 2.23
C THR A 52 -3.93 -7.79 3.32
N VAL A 53 -4.12 -6.50 3.00
CA VAL A 53 -3.93 -5.40 3.95
C VAL A 53 -5.00 -5.43 5.04
N GLU A 54 -6.25 -5.75 4.69
CA GLU A 54 -7.32 -5.92 5.67
C GLU A 54 -7.03 -7.06 6.64
N GLY A 55 -6.57 -8.22 6.12
CA GLY A 55 -6.14 -9.34 6.96
C GLY A 55 -5.00 -8.95 7.93
N LYS A 56 -4.01 -8.21 7.43
CA LYS A 56 -2.90 -7.67 8.24
C LYS A 56 -3.36 -6.67 9.29
N GLU A 57 -4.37 -5.86 8.99
CA GLU A 57 -4.95 -4.93 9.94
C GLU A 57 -5.67 -5.69 11.06
N ARG A 58 -6.51 -6.68 10.69
CA ARG A 58 -7.28 -7.50 11.65
C ARG A 58 -6.40 -8.31 12.59
N ASN A 59 -5.27 -8.84 12.12
CA ASN A 59 -4.34 -9.64 12.92
C ASN A 59 -3.20 -8.82 13.56
N GLY A 60 -3.23 -7.48 13.43
CA GLY A 60 -2.23 -6.57 13.98
C GLY A 60 -0.84 -6.65 13.33
N GLU A 61 -0.67 -7.37 12.21
CA GLU A 61 0.56 -7.37 11.44
C GLU A 61 0.82 -6.00 10.80
N LEU A 62 -0.22 -5.31 10.31
CA LEU A 62 -0.07 -4.01 9.66
C LEU A 62 0.54 -2.98 10.63
N ALA A 63 0.05 -2.94 11.87
CA ALA A 63 0.60 -2.09 12.92
C ALA A 63 2.09 -2.41 13.21
N ARG A 64 2.48 -3.69 13.19
CA ARG A 64 3.89 -4.10 13.36
C ARG A 64 4.76 -3.67 12.19
N VAL A 65 4.26 -3.79 10.95
CA VAL A 65 4.95 -3.32 9.74
C VAL A 65 5.12 -1.79 9.78
N PHE A 66 4.07 -1.06 10.15
CA PHE A 66 4.09 0.41 10.26
C PHE A 66 5.02 0.90 11.36
N SER A 67 5.00 0.26 12.54
CA SER A 67 5.91 0.58 13.65
C SER A 67 7.38 0.45 13.24
N ARG A 68 7.74 -0.63 12.52
CA ARG A 68 9.10 -0.82 11.97
C ARG A 68 9.51 0.27 10.97
N ALA A 69 8.55 0.96 10.36
CA ALA A 69 8.77 2.09 9.46
C ALA A 69 8.65 3.46 10.15
N GLY A 70 8.50 3.49 11.48
CA GLY A 70 8.34 4.74 12.25
C GLY A 70 6.95 5.39 12.14
N ILE A 71 5.96 4.65 11.64
CA ILE A 71 4.55 5.10 11.59
C ILE A 71 3.85 4.65 12.87
N THR A 72 3.29 5.61 13.60
CA THR A 72 2.58 5.37 14.87
C THR A 72 1.08 5.47 14.70
N LEU A 73 0.33 5.02 15.71
CA LEU A 73 -1.08 5.35 15.83
C LEU A 73 -1.25 6.87 15.95
N ARG A 74 -2.39 7.36 15.46
CA ARG A 74 -2.79 8.74 15.64
C ARG A 74 -3.38 8.88 17.05
N ASN A 75 -2.79 9.76 17.84
CA ASN A 75 -3.35 10.20 19.13
C ASN A 75 -4.49 11.20 18.92
#